data_AF-A0A7W8UVX6-F1
#
_entry.id   AF-A0A7W8UVX6-F1
#
_cell.length_a   1.000
_cell.length_b   1.000
_cell.length_c   1.000
_cell.angle_alpha   90.00
_cell.angle_beta   90.00
_cell.angle_gamma   90.00
#
_symmetry.space_group_name_H-M   'P 1'
#
loop_
_entity.id
_entity.type
_entity.pdbx_description
1 polymer ?
#
loop_
_entity_poly.entity_id
_entity_poly.type
_entity_poly.pdbx_seq_one_letter_code
_entity_poly.pdbx_strand_id
1 'polypeptide(L)'
;MSEMRQREIRRKTVCPCGHHFSQPPMHGLPITRSIAHPSLLADIVVSKYADHAPLYRQSQIAARDGVKLDPASMGRWVGQCEALCDALTEALRRHTMAPSKLHADDTPIPVLEPGKKKTRTGRLWVYVRDDTRSGSTEPAAVWFAYSPDRKGIHPQTHLAGFEGILQADAYSGFNELYESGKIREAACWDHARRYIYDVHARTPTEATREVLELIGGLYGIEADIRGKPAAERLCVRQEKSVPLLATIKTWMTDKLATLSKKSDLAKAIRYSLKPVGRARAVLRRGPC
;
A
#
# COMPACT_ATOMS: atom_id res chain seq x y z
N MET A 1 32.73 28.06 10.08
CA MET A 1 31.61 27.49 9.30
C MET A 1 31.62 28.15 7.93
N SER A 2 32.11 27.45 6.91
CA SER A 2 32.07 27.94 5.53
C SER A 2 30.63 27.82 5.03
N GLU A 3 29.94 28.95 4.87
CA GLU A 3 28.61 29.03 4.27
C GLU A 3 28.72 28.46 2.84
N MET A 4 28.18 27.26 2.60
CA MET A 4 28.14 26.68 1.26
C MET A 4 27.11 27.45 0.43
N ARG A 5 27.50 28.61 -0.10
CA ARG A 5 26.67 29.40 -1.01
C ARG A 5 26.63 28.71 -2.37
N GLN A 6 25.52 28.05 -2.66
CA GLN A 6 25.25 27.55 -4.01
C GLN A 6 25.14 28.77 -4.94
N ARG A 7 26.14 28.97 -5.82
CA ARG A 7 26.19 30.12 -6.74
C ARG A 7 25.58 29.74 -8.07
N GLU A 8 24.36 30.20 -8.34
CA GLU A 8 23.75 30.05 -9.65
C GLU A 8 24.26 31.14 -10.61
N ILE A 9 25.07 30.76 -11.60
CA ILE A 9 25.65 31.69 -12.57
C ILE A 9 24.73 31.77 -13.80
N ARG A 10 23.96 32.86 -13.91
CA ARG A 10 23.13 33.16 -15.08
C ARG A 10 23.89 34.03 -16.07
N ARG A 11 24.45 33.42 -17.13
CA ARG A 11 25.19 34.13 -18.18
C ARG A 11 24.23 35.08 -18.92
N LYS A 12 24.66 36.33 -19.08
CA LYS A 12 23.98 37.32 -19.93
C LYS A 12 24.56 37.23 -21.33
N THR A 13 23.71 37.27 -22.33
CA THR A 13 24.11 37.39 -23.74
C THR A 13 23.71 38.79 -24.21
N VAL A 14 24.58 39.43 -24.99
CA VAL A 14 24.33 40.75 -25.57
C VAL A 14 24.38 40.59 -27.09
N CYS A 15 23.40 41.15 -27.78
CA CYS A 15 23.37 41.18 -29.24
C CYS A 15 24.58 41.97 -29.77
N PRO A 16 25.19 41.60 -30.91
CA PRO A 16 26.28 42.37 -31.51
C PRO A 16 25.97 43.85 -31.77
N CYS A 17 24.70 44.22 -31.94
CA CYS A 17 24.29 45.63 -32.09
C CYS A 17 24.24 46.41 -30.77
N GLY A 18 24.51 45.78 -29.62
CA GLY A 18 24.55 46.42 -28.30
C GLY A 18 23.20 46.81 -27.70
N HIS A 19 22.10 46.73 -28.47
CA HIS A 19 20.78 47.24 -28.05
C HIS A 19 19.84 46.20 -27.43
N HIS A 20 20.26 44.94 -27.35
CA HIS A 20 19.46 43.87 -26.75
C HIS A 20 20.35 43.00 -25.87
N PHE A 21 19.87 42.68 -24.68
CA PHE A 21 20.44 41.64 -23.85
C PHE A 21 19.38 40.59 -23.56
N SER A 22 19.82 39.33 -23.49
CA SER A 22 19.00 38.20 -23.07
C SER A 22 19.69 37.50 -21.91
N GLN A 23 18.92 37.25 -20.85
CA GLN A 23 19.34 36.46 -19.71
C GLN A 23 18.24 35.43 -19.44
N PRO A 24 18.58 34.14 -19.28
CA PRO A 24 17.59 33.16 -18.85
C PRO A 24 16.93 33.61 -17.53
N PRO A 25 15.58 33.52 -17.42
CA PRO A 25 14.92 33.81 -16.16
C PRO A 25 15.47 32.89 -15.07
N MET A 26 15.47 33.37 -13.83
CA MET A 26 15.77 32.50 -12.70
C MET A 26 14.78 31.35 -12.70
N HIS A 27 15.24 30.12 -12.48
CA HIS A 27 14.33 29.01 -12.27
C HIS A 27 13.39 29.37 -11.10
N GLY A 28 12.08 29.28 -11.35
CA GLY A 28 11.09 29.62 -10.34
C GLY A 28 11.28 28.74 -9.10
N LEU A 29 11.03 29.32 -7.93
CA LEU A 29 10.87 28.51 -6.72
C LEU A 29 9.65 27.59 -6.91
N PRO A 30 9.67 26.35 -6.37
CA PRO A 30 8.52 25.46 -6.41
C PRO A 30 7.25 26.12 -5.87
N ILE A 31 7.42 26.95 -4.84
CA ILE A 31 6.35 27.75 -4.24
C ILE A 31 6.63 29.23 -4.56
N THR A 32 5.75 29.83 -5.36
CA THR A 32 5.83 31.25 -5.76
C THR A 32 5.93 32.17 -4.55
N ARG A 33 6.93 33.06 -4.55
CA ARG A 33 7.20 34.04 -3.47
C ARG A 33 7.47 33.41 -2.09
N SER A 34 7.80 32.12 -2.03
CA SER A 34 8.24 31.49 -0.77
C SER A 34 9.63 31.95 -0.38
N ILE A 35 9.88 32.06 0.92
CA ILE A 35 11.23 32.26 1.48
C ILE A 35 12.00 30.93 1.59
N ALA A 36 11.31 29.79 1.48
CA ALA A 36 11.92 28.47 1.60
C ALA A 36 12.54 28.04 0.27
N HIS A 37 13.84 27.72 0.32
CA HIS A 37 14.54 27.12 -0.81
C HIS A 37 14.03 25.68 -1.07
N PRO A 38 13.99 25.19 -2.33
CA PRO A 38 13.60 23.81 -2.64
C PRO A 38 14.27 22.74 -1.77
N SER A 39 15.55 22.90 -1.44
CA SER A 39 16.27 21.96 -0.57
C SER A 39 15.69 21.91 0.85
N LEU A 40 15.28 23.05 1.42
CA LEU A 40 14.62 23.09 2.73
C LEU A 40 13.24 22.42 2.65
N LEU A 41 12.48 22.66 1.57
CA LEU A 41 11.19 22.01 1.36
C LEU A 41 11.33 20.48 1.29
N ALA A 42 12.32 20.01 0.52
CA ALA A 42 12.63 18.59 0.40
C ALA A 42 13.03 17.98 1.75
N ASP A 43 13.92 18.64 2.49
CA ASP A 43 14.35 18.19 3.82
C ASP A 43 13.19 18.09 4.81
N ILE A 44 12.31 19.10 4.86
CA ILE A 44 11.12 19.09 5.72
C ILE A 44 10.20 17.92 5.41
N VAL A 45 9.91 17.68 4.12
CA VAL A 45 9.00 16.62 3.66
C VAL A 45 9.61 15.24 3.92
N VAL A 46 10.88 15.02 3.56
CA VAL A 46 11.59 13.75 3.79
C VAL A 46 11.67 13.46 5.29
N SER A 47 12.16 14.41 6.08
CA SER A 47 12.22 14.27 7.53
C SER A 47 10.86 13.94 8.15
N LYS A 48 9.78 14.53 7.64
CA LYS A 48 8.42 14.30 8.17
C LYS A 48 7.90 12.91 7.86
N TYR A 49 8.04 12.45 6.62
CA TYR A 49 7.35 11.27 6.13
C TYR A 49 8.23 10.02 6.07
N ALA A 50 9.50 10.15 5.72
CA ALA A 50 10.45 9.04 5.69
C ALA A 50 11.08 8.79 7.07
N ASP A 51 11.45 9.86 7.77
CA ASP A 51 12.20 9.74 9.04
C ASP A 51 11.31 9.90 10.28
N HIS A 52 9.99 10.07 10.08
CA HIS A 52 9.02 10.22 11.16
C HIS A 52 9.34 11.35 12.16
N ALA A 53 10.00 12.43 11.71
CA ALA A 53 10.28 13.62 12.50
C ALA A 53 9.13 14.64 12.36
N PRO A 54 8.23 14.80 13.35
CA PRO A 54 7.15 15.76 13.27
C PRO A 54 7.67 17.20 13.17
N LEU A 55 6.88 18.10 12.59
CA LEU A 55 7.31 19.48 12.28
C LEU A 55 7.84 20.25 13.50
N TYR A 56 7.24 20.06 14.68
CA TYR A 56 7.75 20.69 15.91
C TYR A 56 9.14 20.19 16.29
N ARG A 57 9.45 18.91 16.04
CA ARG A 57 10.76 18.32 16.31
C ARG A 57 11.80 18.85 15.33
N GLN A 58 11.44 18.96 14.06
CA GLN A 58 12.30 19.60 13.05
C GLN A 58 12.61 21.06 13.41
N SER A 59 11.61 21.81 13.87
CA SER A 59 11.79 23.19 14.38
C SER A 59 12.79 23.26 15.54
N GLN A 60 12.69 22.34 16.51
CA GLN A 60 13.64 22.27 17.63
C GLN A 60 15.06 21.86 17.19
N ILE A 61 15.19 20.99 16.18
CA ILE A 61 16.48 20.62 15.62
C ILE A 61 17.13 21.83 14.96
N ALA A 62 16.42 22.53 14.08
CA ALA A 62 16.92 23.73 13.40
C ALA A 62 17.30 24.86 14.37
N ALA A 63 16.58 24.97 15.50
CA ALA A 63 16.88 25.97 16.53
C ALA A 63 18.27 25.77 17.18
N ARG A 64 18.84 24.56 17.15
CA ARG A 64 20.21 24.31 17.66
C ARG A 64 21.27 25.03 16.85
N ASP A 65 21.00 25.27 15.57
CA ASP A 65 21.86 26.03 14.65
C ASP A 65 21.42 27.51 14.55
N GLY A 66 20.56 27.97 15.46
CA GLY A 66 20.04 29.35 15.46
C GLY A 66 18.97 29.62 14.39
N VAL A 67 18.50 28.60 13.67
CA VAL A 67 17.49 28.75 12.62
C VAL A 67 16.09 28.63 13.21
N LYS A 68 15.28 29.68 13.07
CA LYS A 68 13.88 29.67 13.50
C LYS A 68 12.97 29.18 12.38
N LEU A 69 12.49 27.94 12.49
CA LEU A 69 11.43 27.40 11.63
C LEU A 69 10.10 27.37 12.38
N ASP A 70 9.12 28.16 11.94
CA ASP A 70 7.78 28.17 12.52
C ASP A 70 6.96 26.94 12.04
N PRO A 71 6.46 26.07 12.94
CA PRO A 71 5.72 24.87 12.54
C PRO A 71 4.48 25.14 11.69
N ALA A 72 3.79 26.27 11.87
CA ALA A 72 2.62 26.62 11.06
C ALA A 72 3.03 26.95 9.62
N SER A 73 4.14 27.66 9.44
CA SER A 73 4.75 27.95 8.14
C SER A 73 5.21 26.68 7.44
N MET A 74 5.89 25.79 8.17
CA MET A 74 6.25 24.46 7.66
C MET A 74 5.02 23.66 7.23
N GLY A 75 3.93 23.70 8.01
CA GLY A 75 2.67 23.03 7.67
C GLY A 75 2.06 23.56 6.36
N ARG A 76 2.08 24.88 6.14
CA ARG A 76 1.63 25.48 4.87
C ARG A 76 2.51 25.04 3.72
N TRP A 77 3.83 25.02 3.89
CA TRP A 77 4.76 24.56 2.86
C TRP A 77 4.55 23.09 2.50
N VAL A 78 4.29 22.23 3.49
CA VAL A 78 3.96 20.81 3.25
C VAL A 78 2.72 20.69 2.37
N GLY A 79 1.64 21.41 2.68
CA GLY A 79 0.41 21.39 1.87
C GLY A 79 0.61 21.95 0.45
N GLN A 80 1.48 22.95 0.28
CA GLN A 80 1.83 23.45 -1.06
C GLN A 80 2.68 22.44 -1.84
N CYS A 81 3.59 21.73 -1.18
CA CYS A 81 4.35 20.64 -1.80
C CYS A 81 3.45 19.46 -2.19
N GLU A 82 2.45 19.14 -1.37
CA GLU A 82 1.42 18.14 -1.71
C GLU A 82 0.72 18.51 -3.02
N ALA A 83 0.22 19.75 -3.15
CA ALA A 83 -0.45 20.21 -4.37
C ALA A 83 0.47 20.14 -5.62
N LEU A 84 1.77 20.39 -5.47
CA LEU A 84 2.73 20.22 -6.56
C LEU A 84 2.91 18.74 -6.97
N CYS A 85 2.74 17.83 -6.01
CA CYS A 85 2.84 16.39 -6.22
C CYS A 85 1.54 15.75 -6.74
N ASP A 86 0.42 16.47 -6.85
CA ASP A 86 -0.86 15.91 -7.30
C ASP A 86 -0.77 15.21 -8.66
N ALA A 87 -0.06 15.82 -9.62
CA ALA A 87 0.15 15.22 -10.93
C ALA A 87 0.95 13.91 -10.87
N LEU A 88 1.92 13.83 -9.96
CA LEU A 88 2.70 12.62 -9.70
C LEU A 88 1.85 11.55 -9.02
N THR A 89 1.06 11.93 -8.02
CA THR A 89 0.12 11.03 -7.32
C THR A 89 -0.89 10.45 -8.30
N GLU A 90 -1.43 11.26 -9.21
CA GLU A 90 -2.37 10.80 -10.23
C GLU A 90 -1.70 9.90 -11.28
N ALA A 91 -0.47 10.22 -11.71
CA ALA A 91 0.30 9.34 -12.57
C ALA A 91 0.59 7.98 -11.91
N LEU A 92 0.95 8.00 -10.62
CA LEU A 92 1.19 6.81 -9.82
C LEU A 92 -0.09 5.99 -9.64
N ARG A 93 -1.24 6.64 -9.42
CA ARG A 93 -2.55 5.98 -9.37
C ARG A 93 -2.84 5.26 -10.68
N ARG A 94 -2.74 5.94 -11.82
CA ARG A 94 -2.97 5.33 -13.15
C ARG A 94 -2.03 4.15 -13.40
N HIS A 95 -0.74 4.30 -13.09
CA HIS A 95 0.24 3.21 -13.23
C HIS A 95 -0.07 2.02 -12.32
N THR A 96 -0.49 2.28 -11.08
CA THR A 96 -0.87 1.24 -10.11
C THR A 96 -2.13 0.51 -10.57
N MET A 97 -3.11 1.20 -11.16
CA MET A 97 -4.39 0.65 -11.61
C MET A 97 -4.38 -0.01 -12.99
N ALA A 98 -3.31 0.16 -13.77
CA ALA A 98 -3.16 -0.45 -15.10
C ALA A 98 -3.02 -1.99 -15.19
N PRO A 99 -2.46 -2.73 -14.21
CA PRO A 99 -2.23 -4.17 -14.34
C PRO A 99 -3.53 -4.96 -14.19
N SER A 100 -3.53 -6.21 -14.65
CA SER A 100 -4.67 -7.11 -14.46
C SER A 100 -4.71 -7.78 -13.07
N LYS A 101 -3.81 -7.44 -12.13
CA LYS A 101 -3.77 -7.91 -10.74
C LYS A 101 -3.40 -6.77 -9.80
N LEU A 102 -4.18 -6.61 -8.74
CA LEU A 102 -3.93 -5.68 -7.64
C LEU A 102 -4.04 -6.40 -6.30
N HIS A 103 -3.19 -6.01 -5.34
CA HIS A 103 -3.46 -6.27 -3.93
C HIS A 103 -4.19 -5.08 -3.33
N ALA A 104 -5.17 -5.34 -2.47
CA ALA A 104 -5.84 -4.30 -1.69
C ALA A 104 -5.91 -4.67 -0.21
N ASP A 105 -5.64 -3.68 0.64
CA ASP A 105 -5.79 -3.76 2.09
C ASP A 105 -6.18 -2.37 2.65
N ASP A 106 -6.54 -2.29 3.92
CA ASP A 106 -6.76 -1.04 4.64
C ASP A 106 -6.09 -1.03 6.01
N THR A 107 -5.45 0.09 6.35
CA THR A 107 -4.90 0.31 7.69
C THR A 107 -5.76 1.34 8.44
N PRO A 108 -6.24 1.04 9.66
CA PRO A 108 -6.91 2.02 10.50
C PRO A 108 -5.93 3.09 10.97
N ILE A 109 -6.31 4.35 10.85
CA ILE A 109 -5.52 5.49 11.34
C ILE A 109 -6.36 6.36 12.29
N PRO A 110 -5.80 6.81 13.43
CA PRO A 110 -6.48 7.77 14.29
C PRO A 110 -6.42 9.17 13.66
N VAL A 111 -7.57 9.77 13.41
CA VAL A 111 -7.70 11.10 12.82
C VAL A 111 -8.40 12.02 13.81
N LEU A 112 -7.84 13.20 14.05
CA LEU A 112 -8.46 14.19 14.92
C LEU A 112 -9.85 14.56 14.40
N GLU A 113 -10.81 14.67 15.32
CA GLU A 113 -12.15 15.18 15.03
C GLU A 113 -12.28 16.57 15.64
N PRO A 114 -12.09 17.65 14.85
CA PRO A 114 -12.09 19.02 15.34
C PRO A 114 -13.34 19.34 16.15
N GLY A 115 -13.17 20.03 17.27
CA GLY A 115 -14.26 20.39 18.18
C GLY A 115 -14.70 19.30 19.16
N LYS A 116 -14.30 18.03 18.96
CA LYS A 116 -14.76 16.91 19.82
C LYS A 116 -13.74 16.40 20.83
N LYS A 117 -12.50 16.93 20.83
CA LYS A 117 -11.37 16.48 21.69
C LYS A 117 -11.16 14.95 21.65
N LYS A 118 -11.51 14.31 20.53
CA LYS A 118 -11.42 12.87 20.30
C LYS A 118 -10.84 12.61 18.90
N THR A 119 -10.40 11.39 18.69
CA THR A 119 -10.05 10.88 17.36
C THR A 119 -11.16 9.98 16.83
N ARG A 120 -11.40 10.03 15.53
CA ARG A 120 -12.16 9.01 14.80
C ARG A 120 -11.19 8.07 14.07
N THR A 121 -11.62 6.84 13.81
CA THR A 121 -10.83 5.88 13.02
C THR A 121 -11.09 6.10 11.54
N GLY A 122 -10.15 6.77 10.86
CA GLY A 122 -10.09 6.82 9.41
C GLY A 122 -9.42 5.57 8.85
N ARG A 123 -9.39 5.45 7.52
CA ARG A 123 -8.75 4.35 6.79
C ARG A 123 -7.77 4.89 5.77
N LEU A 124 -6.63 4.23 5.70
CA LEU A 124 -5.70 4.36 4.59
C LEU A 124 -5.79 3.07 3.77
N TRP A 125 -6.46 3.15 2.63
CA TRP A 125 -6.54 2.07 1.65
C TRP A 125 -5.21 1.99 0.91
N VAL A 126 -4.73 0.78 0.70
CA VAL A 126 -3.46 0.49 0.04
C VAL A 126 -3.76 -0.36 -1.17
N TYR A 127 -3.35 0.11 -2.34
CA TYR A 127 -3.44 -0.64 -3.60
C TYR A 127 -2.03 -0.89 -4.10
N VAL A 128 -1.66 -2.16 -4.24
CA VAL A 128 -0.29 -2.55 -4.63
C VAL A 128 -0.32 -3.27 -5.97
N ARG A 129 0.47 -2.74 -6.90
CA ARG A 129 0.91 -3.42 -8.11
C ARG A 129 2.30 -3.98 -7.84
N ASP A 130 2.38 -5.29 -7.62
CA ASP A 130 3.66 -5.99 -7.57
C ASP A 130 3.47 -7.45 -8.00
N ASP A 131 4.04 -7.77 -9.16
CA ASP A 131 4.09 -9.14 -9.69
C ASP A 131 5.57 -9.58 -9.91
N THR A 132 6.53 -8.96 -9.23
CA THR A 132 7.95 -9.33 -9.33
C THR A 132 8.20 -10.78 -8.93
N ARG A 133 7.52 -11.27 -7.89
CA ARG A 133 7.51 -12.70 -7.49
C ARG A 133 6.97 -13.63 -8.57
N SER A 134 6.15 -13.08 -9.46
CA SER A 134 5.57 -13.75 -10.62
C SER A 134 6.46 -13.67 -11.87
N GLY A 135 7.67 -13.11 -11.77
CA GLY A 135 8.60 -12.91 -12.88
C GLY A 135 8.37 -11.63 -13.69
N SER A 136 7.53 -10.71 -13.21
CA SER A 136 7.30 -9.43 -13.87
C SER A 136 8.52 -8.52 -13.75
N THR A 137 8.90 -7.87 -14.84
CA THR A 137 9.91 -6.80 -14.89
C THR A 137 9.30 -5.41 -14.76
N GLU A 138 7.97 -5.30 -14.77
CA GLU A 138 7.27 -4.04 -14.56
C GLU A 138 7.60 -3.44 -13.19
N PRO A 139 7.86 -2.12 -13.09
CA PRO A 139 8.11 -1.46 -11.81
C PRO A 139 6.94 -1.60 -10.84
N ALA A 140 7.24 -2.09 -9.64
CA ALA A 140 6.27 -2.15 -8.55
C ALA A 140 5.82 -0.75 -8.14
N ALA A 141 4.56 -0.64 -7.72
CA ALA A 141 3.99 0.63 -7.29
C ALA A 141 2.92 0.40 -6.22
N VAL A 142 2.76 1.43 -5.39
CA VAL A 142 1.72 1.50 -4.37
C VAL A 142 1.00 2.84 -4.49
N TRP A 143 -0.31 2.80 -4.40
CA TRP A 143 -1.14 3.99 -4.28
C TRP A 143 -1.96 3.90 -3.00
N PHE A 144 -1.98 5.01 -2.26
CA PHE A 144 -2.72 5.15 -1.02
C PHE A 144 -3.91 6.08 -1.21
N ALA A 145 -5.04 5.72 -0.62
CA ALA A 145 -6.23 6.56 -0.60
C ALA A 145 -6.79 6.66 0.82
N TYR A 146 -7.07 7.88 1.28
CA TYR A 146 -7.67 8.10 2.60
C TYR A 146 -9.20 8.10 2.51
N SER A 147 -9.86 7.52 3.52
CA SER A 147 -11.29 7.72 3.76
C SER A 147 -11.60 7.92 5.25
N PRO A 148 -12.68 8.64 5.59
CA PRO A 148 -13.04 8.93 6.98
C PRO A 148 -13.66 7.73 7.73
N ASP A 149 -14.07 6.69 7.01
CA ASP A 149 -14.62 5.44 7.56
C ASP A 149 -14.25 4.25 6.64
N ARG A 150 -14.65 3.03 7.02
CA ARG A 150 -14.31 1.81 6.28
C ARG A 150 -15.38 1.39 5.25
N LYS A 151 -16.36 2.22 4.90
CA LYS A 151 -17.49 1.77 4.05
C LYS A 151 -17.03 1.27 2.68
N GLY A 152 -17.75 0.28 2.14
CA GLY A 152 -17.49 -0.32 0.82
C GLY A 152 -17.53 0.67 -0.35
N ILE A 153 -18.27 1.79 -0.21
CA ILE A 153 -18.31 2.84 -1.24
C ILE A 153 -16.92 3.40 -1.60
N HIS A 154 -15.97 3.40 -0.65
CA HIS A 154 -14.62 3.89 -0.91
C HIS A 154 -13.86 3.01 -1.90
N PRO A 155 -13.64 1.71 -1.63
CA PRO A 155 -12.99 0.84 -2.62
C PRO A 155 -13.80 0.70 -3.92
N GLN A 156 -15.14 0.79 -3.87
CA GLN A 156 -15.97 0.86 -5.08
C GLN A 156 -15.64 2.08 -5.95
N THR A 157 -15.50 3.25 -5.33
CA THR A 157 -15.14 4.48 -6.04
C THR A 157 -13.70 4.42 -6.56
N HIS A 158 -12.76 3.94 -5.74
CA HIS A 158 -11.35 3.84 -6.11
C HIS A 158 -11.11 2.88 -7.29
N LEU A 159 -11.86 1.78 -7.34
CA LEU A 159 -11.71 0.71 -8.33
C LEU A 159 -12.77 0.73 -9.44
N ALA A 160 -13.54 1.81 -9.58
CA ALA A 160 -14.66 1.90 -10.54
C ALA A 160 -14.25 1.60 -12.00
N GLY A 161 -13.00 1.92 -12.38
CA GLY A 161 -12.44 1.65 -13.70
C GLY A 161 -11.51 0.42 -13.79
N PHE A 162 -11.36 -0.34 -12.70
CA PHE A 162 -10.43 -1.47 -12.65
C PHE A 162 -11.08 -2.76 -13.14
N GLU A 163 -10.37 -3.52 -13.97
CA GLU A 163 -10.78 -4.85 -14.42
C GLU A 163 -9.60 -5.82 -14.27
N GLY A 164 -9.81 -6.97 -13.63
CA GLY A 164 -8.69 -7.84 -13.31
C GLY A 164 -8.93 -8.81 -12.16
N ILE A 165 -7.86 -9.09 -11.42
CA ILE A 165 -7.85 -9.88 -10.20
C ILE A 165 -7.60 -8.92 -9.04
N LEU A 166 -8.48 -8.92 -8.05
CA LEU A 166 -8.26 -8.21 -6.80
C LEU A 166 -7.95 -9.24 -5.72
N GLN A 167 -6.73 -9.18 -5.21
CA GLN A 167 -6.31 -9.99 -4.08
C GLN A 167 -6.44 -9.17 -2.79
N ALA A 168 -7.36 -9.57 -1.92
CA ALA A 168 -7.71 -8.82 -0.73
C ALA A 168 -8.04 -9.76 0.45
N ASP A 169 -8.25 -9.18 1.62
CA ASP A 169 -8.81 -9.88 2.76
C ASP A 169 -10.31 -10.19 2.54
N ALA A 170 -10.91 -11.02 3.41
CA ALA A 170 -12.33 -11.35 3.32
C ALA A 170 -13.26 -10.26 3.91
N TYR A 171 -12.91 -8.98 3.72
CA TYR A 171 -13.72 -7.84 4.11
C TYR A 171 -14.93 -7.69 3.18
N SER A 172 -16.13 -7.68 3.77
CA SER A 172 -17.39 -7.65 3.01
C SER A 172 -17.62 -6.36 2.21
N GLY A 173 -16.89 -5.28 2.50
CA GLY A 173 -17.01 -4.04 1.72
C GLY A 173 -16.45 -4.17 0.30
N PHE A 174 -15.72 -5.24 -0.02
CA PHE A 174 -15.31 -5.56 -1.38
C PHE A 174 -16.37 -6.34 -2.18
N ASN A 175 -17.40 -6.90 -1.55
CA ASN A 175 -18.33 -7.84 -2.21
C ASN A 175 -18.97 -7.28 -3.48
N GLU A 176 -19.40 -6.02 -3.44
CA GLU A 176 -20.07 -5.34 -4.57
C GLU A 176 -19.17 -5.21 -5.81
N LEU A 177 -17.84 -5.13 -5.62
CA LEU A 177 -16.88 -5.07 -6.72
C LEU A 177 -16.92 -6.34 -7.60
N TYR A 178 -17.31 -7.47 -7.02
CA TYR A 178 -17.26 -8.77 -7.69
C TYR A 178 -18.56 -9.09 -8.46
N GLU A 179 -19.65 -8.35 -8.22
CA GLU A 179 -20.97 -8.66 -8.79
C GLU A 179 -21.01 -8.57 -10.31
N SER A 180 -20.30 -7.58 -10.88
CA SER A 180 -20.23 -7.39 -12.34
C SER A 180 -19.37 -8.44 -13.06
N GLY A 181 -18.54 -9.19 -12.35
CA GLY A 181 -17.57 -10.13 -12.92
C GLY A 181 -16.32 -9.49 -13.54
N LYS A 182 -16.26 -8.15 -13.64
CA LYS A 182 -15.07 -7.41 -14.12
C LYS A 182 -13.86 -7.61 -13.21
N ILE A 183 -14.11 -7.69 -11.91
CA ILE A 183 -13.11 -7.96 -10.89
C ILE A 183 -13.31 -9.39 -10.38
N ARG A 184 -12.25 -10.19 -10.48
CA ARG A 184 -12.21 -11.55 -9.95
C ARG A 184 -11.52 -11.54 -8.60
N GLU A 185 -12.20 -12.05 -7.59
CA GLU A 185 -11.67 -12.16 -6.24
C GLU A 185 -10.56 -13.22 -6.15
N ALA A 186 -9.48 -12.88 -5.46
CA ALA A 186 -8.48 -13.81 -4.97
C ALA A 186 -8.29 -13.62 -3.46
N ALA A 187 -8.66 -14.60 -2.65
CA ALA A 187 -8.49 -14.48 -1.20
C ALA A 187 -7.01 -14.50 -0.79
N CYS A 188 -6.65 -13.63 0.15
CA CYS A 188 -5.29 -13.51 0.66
C CYS A 188 -4.98 -14.56 1.75
N TRP A 189 -4.05 -15.46 1.48
CA TRP A 189 -3.61 -16.49 2.44
C TRP A 189 -2.79 -15.94 3.60
N ASP A 190 -2.16 -14.78 3.45
CA ASP A 190 -1.44 -14.15 4.57
C ASP A 190 -2.41 -13.73 5.67
N HIS A 191 -3.56 -13.18 5.28
CA HIS A 191 -4.64 -12.85 6.21
C HIS A 191 -5.21 -14.09 6.92
N ALA A 192 -5.53 -15.15 6.16
CA ALA A 192 -6.02 -16.41 6.73
C ALA A 192 -5.00 -17.02 7.72
N ARG A 193 -3.71 -17.04 7.33
CA ARG A 193 -2.60 -17.51 8.16
C ARG A 193 -2.46 -16.67 9.43
N ARG A 194 -2.54 -15.34 9.34
CA ARG A 194 -2.44 -14.42 10.49
C ARG A 194 -3.46 -14.76 11.57
N TYR A 195 -4.73 -14.93 11.20
CA TYR A 195 -5.77 -15.28 12.17
C TYR A 195 -5.50 -16.61 12.90
N ILE A 196 -4.96 -17.61 12.21
CA ILE A 196 -4.56 -18.88 12.82
C ILE A 196 -3.32 -18.67 13.71
N TYR A 197 -2.33 -17.93 13.23
CA TYR A 197 -1.08 -17.67 13.94
C TYR A 197 -1.31 -16.90 15.23
N ASP A 198 -2.20 -15.89 15.24
CA ASP A 198 -2.54 -15.13 16.44
C ASP A 198 -3.13 -16.04 17.54
N VAL A 199 -3.88 -17.08 17.15
CA VAL A 199 -4.37 -18.10 18.08
C VAL A 199 -3.20 -18.95 18.59
N HIS A 200 -2.34 -19.43 17.69
CA HIS A 200 -1.17 -20.24 18.02
C HIS A 200 -0.21 -19.51 18.98
N ALA A 201 0.12 -18.25 18.70
CA ALA A 201 1.07 -17.46 19.47
C ALA A 201 0.62 -17.24 20.92
N ARG A 202 -0.70 -17.17 21.16
CA ARG A 202 -1.26 -17.07 22.53
C ARG A 202 -1.44 -18.43 23.19
N THR A 203 -1.84 -19.45 22.43
CA THR A 203 -2.17 -20.77 22.95
C THR A 203 -1.83 -21.83 21.91
N PRO A 204 -0.58 -22.30 21.87
CA PRO A 204 -0.16 -23.27 20.88
C PRO A 204 -0.82 -24.62 21.19
N THR A 205 -1.37 -25.24 20.16
CA THR A 205 -1.97 -26.58 20.19
C THR A 205 -1.50 -27.37 18.98
N GLU A 206 -1.63 -28.69 19.06
CA GLU A 206 -1.34 -29.57 17.92
C GLU A 206 -2.10 -29.13 16.66
N ALA A 207 -3.39 -28.82 16.81
CA ALA A 207 -4.23 -28.40 15.68
C ALA A 207 -3.77 -27.09 15.04
N THR A 208 -3.33 -26.11 15.86
CA THR A 208 -2.79 -24.86 15.32
C THR A 208 -1.46 -25.07 14.60
N ARG A 209 -0.62 -26.00 15.07
CA ARG A 209 0.65 -26.34 14.42
C ARG A 209 0.38 -27.01 13.07
N GLU A 210 -0.43 -28.06 13.08
CA GLU A 210 -0.77 -28.86 11.89
C GLU A 210 -1.32 -28.00 10.75
N VAL A 211 -2.28 -27.10 11.03
CA VAL A 211 -2.83 -26.23 9.98
C VAL A 211 -1.83 -25.17 9.50
N LEU A 212 -0.94 -24.67 10.38
CA LEU A 212 0.12 -23.75 9.97
C LEU A 212 1.15 -24.45 9.09
N GLU A 213 1.45 -25.72 9.35
CA GLU A 213 2.32 -26.56 8.51
C GLU A 213 1.70 -26.80 7.13
N LEU A 214 0.40 -27.16 7.09
CA LEU A 214 -0.33 -27.31 5.82
C LEU A 214 -0.33 -26.01 5.00
N ILE A 215 -0.62 -24.88 5.64
CA ILE A 215 -0.54 -23.56 4.99
C ILE A 215 0.91 -23.28 4.54
N GLY A 216 1.90 -23.62 5.37
CA GLY A 216 3.33 -23.52 5.04
C GLY A 216 3.70 -24.28 3.76
N GLY A 217 3.07 -25.45 3.53
CA GLY A 217 3.21 -26.19 2.28
C GLY A 217 2.81 -25.40 1.03
N LEU A 218 1.77 -24.56 1.11
CA LEU A 218 1.40 -23.65 0.00
C LEU A 218 2.51 -22.64 -0.29
N TYR A 219 3.08 -22.03 0.76
CA TYR A 219 4.19 -21.09 0.63
C TYR A 219 5.46 -21.76 0.10
N GLY A 220 5.71 -23.02 0.46
CA GLY A 220 6.79 -23.84 -0.10
C GLY A 220 6.63 -24.01 -1.61
N ILE A 221 5.45 -24.41 -2.07
CA ILE A 221 5.16 -24.55 -3.51
C ILE A 221 5.37 -23.22 -4.25
N GLU A 222 4.91 -22.09 -3.70
CA GLU A 222 5.10 -20.77 -4.33
C GLU A 222 6.55 -20.29 -4.31
N ALA A 223 7.34 -20.72 -3.32
CA ALA A 223 8.77 -20.45 -3.31
C ALA A 223 9.48 -21.20 -4.46
N ASP A 224 9.13 -22.46 -4.70
CA ASP A 224 9.72 -23.29 -5.75
C ASP A 224 9.43 -22.80 -7.18
N ILE A 225 8.33 -22.08 -7.37
CA ILE A 225 7.89 -21.59 -8.69
C ILE A 225 8.04 -20.08 -8.86
N ARG A 226 8.69 -19.40 -7.91
CA ARG A 226 8.91 -17.95 -7.97
C ARG A 226 9.72 -17.57 -9.21
N GLY A 227 9.29 -16.52 -9.90
CA GLY A 227 9.95 -16.02 -11.11
C GLY A 227 9.76 -16.88 -12.36
N LYS A 228 9.14 -18.07 -12.25
CA LYS A 228 8.92 -18.96 -13.38
C LYS A 228 7.83 -18.46 -14.33
N PRO A 229 7.84 -18.90 -15.62
CA PRO A 229 6.81 -18.52 -16.59
C PRO A 229 5.39 -18.84 -16.09
N ALA A 230 4.43 -18.01 -16.50
CA ALA A 230 3.03 -18.13 -16.04
C ALA A 230 2.42 -19.53 -16.30
N ALA A 231 2.76 -20.17 -17.41
CA ALA A 231 2.29 -21.50 -17.76
C ALA A 231 2.84 -22.58 -16.80
N GLU A 232 4.13 -22.53 -16.45
CA GLU A 232 4.74 -23.47 -15.51
C GLU A 232 4.16 -23.28 -14.10
N ARG A 233 4.02 -22.02 -13.66
CA ARG A 233 3.39 -21.72 -12.36
C ARG A 233 1.97 -22.24 -12.29
N LEU A 234 1.18 -22.07 -13.36
CA LEU A 234 -0.16 -22.62 -13.43
C LEU A 234 -0.16 -24.15 -13.35
N CYS A 235 0.72 -24.81 -14.11
CA CYS A 235 0.85 -26.28 -14.10
C CYS A 235 1.16 -26.81 -12.70
N VAL A 236 2.19 -26.27 -12.03
CA VAL A 236 2.57 -26.69 -10.67
C VAL A 236 1.45 -26.40 -9.67
N ARG A 237 0.75 -25.27 -9.79
CA ARG A 237 -0.41 -24.98 -8.91
C ARG A 237 -1.55 -25.97 -9.11
N GLN A 238 -1.83 -26.40 -10.34
CA GLN A 238 -2.83 -27.45 -10.60
C GLN A 238 -2.40 -28.79 -10.02
N GLU A 239 -1.13 -29.15 -10.17
CA GLU A 239 -0.61 -30.45 -9.74
C GLU A 239 -0.44 -30.53 -8.22
N LYS A 240 0.06 -29.46 -7.57
CA LYS A 240 0.48 -29.47 -6.16
C LYS A 240 -0.42 -28.64 -5.26
N SER A 241 -0.69 -27.38 -5.63
CA SER A 241 -1.46 -26.47 -4.77
C SER A 241 -2.93 -26.85 -4.69
N VAL A 242 -3.57 -27.27 -5.79
CA VAL A 242 -5.00 -27.65 -5.80
C VAL A 242 -5.28 -28.83 -4.86
N PRO A 243 -4.54 -29.96 -4.91
CA PRO A 243 -4.73 -31.05 -3.96
C PRO A 243 -4.48 -30.61 -2.51
N LEU A 244 -3.42 -29.84 -2.25
CA LEU A 244 -3.12 -29.35 -0.90
C LEU A 244 -4.23 -28.42 -0.36
N LEU A 245 -4.78 -27.56 -1.20
CA LEU A 245 -5.94 -26.73 -0.84
C LEU A 245 -7.17 -27.58 -0.50
N ALA A 246 -7.39 -28.68 -1.22
CA ALA A 246 -8.46 -29.62 -0.89
C ALA A 246 -8.21 -30.29 0.48
N THR A 247 -6.98 -30.74 0.75
CA THR A 247 -6.57 -31.29 2.05
C THR A 247 -6.79 -30.28 3.17
N ILE A 248 -6.35 -29.03 3.00
CA ILE A 248 -6.56 -27.95 3.98
C ILE A 248 -8.05 -27.73 4.23
N LYS A 249 -8.86 -27.69 3.17
CA LYS A 249 -10.31 -27.49 3.29
C LYS A 249 -10.98 -28.62 4.06
N THR A 250 -10.66 -29.87 3.76
CA THR A 250 -11.17 -31.05 4.47
C THR A 250 -10.77 -31.00 5.95
N TRP A 251 -9.47 -30.82 6.22
CA TRP A 251 -8.96 -30.70 7.59
C TRP A 251 -9.67 -29.60 8.38
N MET A 252 -9.81 -28.42 7.79
CA MET A 252 -10.49 -27.27 8.42
C MET A 252 -11.96 -27.58 8.72
N THR A 253 -12.64 -28.28 7.80
CA THR A 253 -14.06 -28.63 7.93
C THR A 253 -14.26 -29.66 9.04
N ASP A 254 -13.44 -30.71 9.06
CA ASP A 254 -13.47 -31.77 10.08
C ASP A 254 -13.11 -31.20 11.45
N LYS A 255 -12.07 -30.37 11.54
CA LYS A 255 -11.68 -29.74 12.79
C LYS A 255 -12.78 -28.81 13.31
N LEU A 256 -13.43 -28.05 12.44
CA LEU A 256 -14.52 -27.15 12.82
C LEU A 256 -15.69 -27.91 13.47
N ALA A 257 -15.96 -29.14 13.06
CA ALA A 257 -17.02 -29.98 13.64
C ALA A 257 -16.72 -30.40 15.10
N THR A 258 -15.43 -30.49 15.48
CA THR A 258 -15.01 -30.85 16.84
C THR A 258 -14.87 -29.65 17.78
N LEU A 259 -14.76 -28.43 17.23
CA LEU A 259 -14.49 -27.24 18.02
C LEU A 259 -15.79 -26.59 18.50
N SER A 260 -15.77 -26.10 19.74
CA SER A 260 -16.83 -25.22 20.22
C SER A 260 -16.98 -23.99 19.32
N LYS A 261 -18.23 -23.57 19.06
CA LYS A 261 -18.53 -22.39 18.23
C LYS A 261 -17.80 -21.12 18.70
N LYS A 262 -17.53 -20.99 20.00
CA LYS A 262 -16.87 -19.82 20.61
C LYS A 262 -15.34 -19.86 20.54
N SER A 263 -14.75 -21.01 20.18
CA SER A 263 -13.30 -21.16 20.05
C SER A 263 -12.71 -20.15 19.08
N ASP A 264 -11.59 -19.53 19.45
CA ASP A 264 -10.89 -18.58 18.57
C ASP A 264 -10.31 -19.28 17.34
N LEU A 265 -9.86 -20.53 17.47
CA LEU A 265 -9.47 -21.36 16.32
C LEU A 265 -10.66 -21.59 15.38
N ALA A 266 -11.86 -21.84 15.91
CA ALA A 266 -13.06 -22.00 15.09
C ALA A 266 -13.43 -20.71 14.34
N LYS A 267 -13.19 -19.53 14.94
CA LYS A 267 -13.36 -18.23 14.26
C LYS A 267 -12.35 -18.06 13.12
N ALA A 268 -11.07 -18.37 13.35
CA ALA A 268 -10.02 -18.30 12.34
C ALA A 268 -10.24 -19.27 11.18
N ILE A 269 -10.69 -20.51 11.47
CA ILE A 269 -11.07 -21.49 10.44
C ILE A 269 -12.27 -20.99 9.63
N ARG A 270 -13.32 -20.47 10.27
CA ARG A 270 -14.48 -19.92 9.55
C ARG A 270 -14.11 -18.74 8.66
N TYR A 271 -13.16 -17.90 9.09
CA TYR A 271 -12.62 -16.84 8.23
C TYR A 271 -12.00 -17.44 6.96
N SER A 272 -11.17 -18.47 7.11
CA SER A 272 -10.45 -19.13 6.01
C SER A 272 -11.38 -19.89 5.05
N LEU A 273 -12.50 -20.42 5.57
CA LEU A 273 -13.50 -21.15 4.78
C LEU A 273 -14.58 -20.25 4.16
N LYS A 274 -14.53 -18.93 4.36
CA LYS A 274 -15.48 -18.02 3.69
C LYS A 274 -15.44 -18.26 2.17
N PRO A 275 -16.59 -18.42 1.51
CA PRO A 275 -16.62 -18.58 0.06
C PRO A 275 -15.97 -17.38 -0.60
N VAL A 276 -14.89 -17.63 -1.32
CA VAL A 276 -14.40 -16.70 -2.35
C VAL A 276 -15.43 -16.81 -3.49
N GLY A 277 -15.92 -15.68 -3.99
CA GLY A 277 -16.89 -15.61 -5.08
C GLY A 277 -16.49 -16.51 -6.25
N ARG A 278 -17.46 -16.86 -7.11
CA ARG A 278 -17.44 -17.91 -8.17
C ARG A 278 -16.21 -18.01 -9.10
N ALA A 279 -15.18 -17.16 -8.99
CA ALA A 279 -13.95 -17.23 -9.77
C ALA A 279 -12.84 -18.02 -9.04
N ARG A 280 -12.43 -19.15 -9.63
CA ARG A 280 -11.22 -19.95 -9.31
C ARG A 280 -9.89 -19.17 -9.54
N ALA A 281 -9.77 -17.91 -9.12
CA ALA A 281 -8.66 -17.04 -9.50
C ALA A 281 -7.36 -17.30 -8.73
N VAL A 282 -7.41 -17.97 -7.57
CA VAL A 282 -6.24 -18.40 -6.78
C VAL A 282 -5.23 -19.19 -7.65
N LEU A 283 -5.72 -19.88 -8.69
CA LEU A 283 -4.92 -20.79 -9.50
C LEU A 283 -4.08 -20.11 -10.58
N ARG A 284 -4.43 -18.89 -11.02
CA ARG A 284 -3.74 -18.24 -12.15
C ARG A 284 -2.62 -17.29 -11.75
N ARG A 285 -2.68 -16.68 -10.55
CA ARG A 285 -1.63 -15.73 -10.10
C ARG A 285 -1.03 -16.00 -8.72
N GLY A 286 -1.61 -16.90 -7.94
CA GLY A 286 -1.03 -17.41 -6.69
C GLY A 286 -1.64 -16.77 -5.44
N PRO A 287 -1.29 -17.30 -4.26
CA PRO A 287 -1.66 -16.77 -2.96
C PRO A 287 -0.82 -15.55 -2.54
N CYS A 288 0.12 -15.10 -3.39
CA CYS A 288 1.05 -13.99 -3.18
C CYS A 288 1.19 -13.14 -4.45
#